data_AF-A0A0K9NAI4-F1
#
_entry.id   AF-A0A0K9NAI4-F1
#
_cell.length_a   1.000
_cell.length_b   1.000
_cell.length_c   1.000
_cell.angle_alpha   90.00
_cell.angle_beta   90.00
_cell.angle_gamma   90.00
#
_symmetry.space_group_name_H-M   'P 1'
#
loop_
_entity.id
_entity.type
_entity.pdbx_description
1 polymer ?
#
loop_
_entity_poly.entity_id
_entity_poly.type
_entity_poly.pdbx_seq_one_letter_code
_entity_poly.pdbx_strand_id
1 'polypeptide(L)'
;MPFRMPKKTGPFFNNIFDKKDKSGTKFKLRFDEYYFSLLAGLVYGKYDQNAELEDSEFFDDYPNEYSECKEFIAGLLIATEIQLQGISEDDADEMERLMVEYIDSSSKTLLTSKGEQRLNQYAARGIDVLEEQMSGRPFELDSFFREYFMIFQKNEVT
;
A
#
# COMPACT_ATOMS: atom_id res chain seq x y z
N MET A 1 -11.63 10.53 3.83
CA MET A 1 -11.71 9.27 4.58
C MET A 1 -10.32 8.71 4.65
N PRO A 2 -9.65 8.84 5.80
CA PRO A 2 -8.28 8.42 5.94
C PRO A 2 -8.15 6.88 5.96
N PHE A 3 -6.95 6.40 6.25
CA PHE A 3 -6.53 5.02 6.00
C PHE A 3 -7.45 3.99 6.66
N ARG A 4 -7.90 3.02 5.85
CA ARG A 4 -8.69 1.86 6.29
C ARG A 4 -7.95 0.58 5.93
N MET A 5 -7.79 -0.27 6.93
CA MET A 5 -7.00 -1.49 6.80
C MET A 5 -7.79 -2.54 6.01
N PRO A 6 -7.22 -3.23 5.03
CA PRO A 6 -7.83 -4.42 4.47
C PRO A 6 -8.00 -5.50 5.54
N LYS A 7 -9.16 -6.16 5.59
CA LYS A 7 -9.49 -7.15 6.64
C LYS A 7 -8.50 -8.30 6.74
N LYS A 8 -7.84 -8.65 5.63
CA LYS A 8 -6.83 -9.73 5.56
C LYS A 8 -5.47 -9.34 6.14
N THR A 9 -5.15 -8.05 6.21
CA THR A 9 -3.83 -7.56 6.61
C THR A 9 -3.48 -7.99 8.04
N GLY A 10 -4.34 -7.68 9.02
CA GLY A 10 -4.10 -8.07 10.41
C GLY A 10 -3.84 -9.58 10.60
N PRO A 11 -4.74 -10.48 10.15
CA PRO A 11 -4.52 -11.92 10.20
C PRO A 11 -3.20 -12.38 9.57
N PHE A 12 -2.79 -11.80 8.45
CA PHE A 12 -1.53 -12.15 7.79
C PHE A 12 -0.30 -11.76 8.63
N PHE A 13 -0.20 -10.47 9.00
CA PHE A 13 0.97 -9.92 9.69
C PHE A 13 1.10 -10.42 11.13
N ASN A 14 -0.02 -10.72 11.81
CA ASN A 14 -0.03 -11.30 13.16
C ASN A 14 0.67 -12.67 13.24
N ASN A 15 0.83 -13.36 12.11
CA ASN A 15 1.49 -14.64 12.13
C ASN A 15 3.04 -14.48 11.99
N ILE A 16 3.58 -13.34 11.54
CA ILE A 16 5.03 -13.13 11.37
C ILE A 16 5.72 -13.05 12.74
N PHE A 17 6.77 -13.87 12.95
CA PHE A 17 7.46 -13.99 14.24
C PHE A 17 8.98 -13.77 14.15
N ASP A 18 9.60 -13.38 15.26
CA ASP A 18 11.06 -13.38 15.42
C ASP A 18 11.49 -14.70 16.08
N LYS A 19 12.64 -15.26 15.69
CA LYS A 19 13.27 -16.43 16.36
C LYS A 19 13.39 -16.26 17.87
N LYS A 20 13.68 -15.04 18.33
CA LYS A 20 13.90 -14.71 19.75
C LYS A 20 12.59 -14.50 20.52
N ASP A 21 11.52 -14.13 19.83
CA ASP A 21 10.22 -13.88 20.44
C ASP A 21 9.10 -14.18 19.43
N LYS A 22 8.34 -15.24 19.70
CA LYS A 22 7.27 -15.73 18.83
C LYS A 22 5.89 -15.10 19.07
N SER A 23 5.80 -14.08 19.93
CA SER A 23 4.54 -13.45 20.30
C SER A 23 4.33 -12.08 19.65
N GLY A 24 3.11 -11.82 19.16
CA GLY A 24 2.66 -10.52 18.65
C GLY A 24 3.25 -10.07 17.31
N THR A 25 2.64 -9.04 16.71
CA THR A 25 3.18 -8.36 15.51
C THR A 25 4.54 -7.74 15.85
N LYS A 26 5.52 -7.93 14.97
CA LYS A 26 6.88 -7.35 15.11
C LYS A 26 7.00 -5.97 14.49
N PHE A 27 5.95 -5.52 13.84
CA PHE A 27 5.84 -4.19 13.31
C PHE A 27 5.40 -3.23 14.41
N LYS A 28 6.03 -2.06 14.44
CA LYS A 28 5.89 -1.10 15.54
C LYS A 28 4.52 -0.41 15.47
N LEU A 29 4.06 -0.16 14.25
CA LEU A 29 2.79 0.48 13.97
C LEU A 29 1.94 -0.43 13.10
N ARG A 30 0.61 -0.41 13.31
CA ARG A 30 -0.33 -1.01 12.34
C ARG A 30 -0.16 -0.39 10.94
N PHE A 31 0.33 0.84 10.86
CA PHE A 31 0.62 1.50 9.59
C PHE A 31 1.72 0.79 8.79
N ASP A 32 2.67 0.11 9.44
CA ASP A 32 3.70 -0.66 8.76
C ASP A 32 3.05 -1.78 7.91
N GLU A 33 2.08 -2.51 8.49
CA GLU A 33 1.34 -3.60 7.84
C GLU A 33 0.53 -3.08 6.64
N TYR A 34 -0.11 -1.93 6.81
CA TYR A 34 -0.80 -1.23 5.72
C TYR A 34 0.19 -0.82 4.63
N TYR A 35 1.31 -0.21 5.00
CA TYR A 35 2.32 0.29 4.08
C TYR A 35 2.94 -0.82 3.23
N PHE A 36 3.30 -1.96 3.84
CA PHE A 36 3.79 -3.11 3.10
C PHE A 36 2.76 -3.64 2.10
N SER A 37 1.49 -3.72 2.53
CA SER A 37 0.39 -4.12 1.65
C SER A 37 0.22 -3.11 0.51
N LEU A 38 0.21 -1.80 0.81
CA LEU A 38 0.05 -0.73 -0.15
C LEU A 38 1.12 -0.78 -1.25
N LEU A 39 2.39 -0.81 -0.87
CA LEU A 39 3.49 -0.83 -1.83
C LEU A 39 3.45 -2.08 -2.71
N ALA A 40 3.10 -3.24 -2.16
CA ALA A 40 2.95 -4.47 -2.95
C ALA A 40 1.83 -4.33 -4.00
N GLY A 41 0.73 -3.66 -3.66
CA GLY A 41 -0.37 -3.40 -4.59
C GLY A 41 0.01 -2.40 -5.69
N LEU A 42 0.68 -1.30 -5.32
CA LEU A 42 1.15 -0.28 -6.26
C LEU A 42 2.15 -0.85 -7.26
N VAL A 43 3.16 -1.60 -6.79
CA VAL A 43 4.16 -2.22 -7.67
C VAL A 43 3.58 -3.28 -8.57
N TYR A 44 2.58 -4.02 -8.10
CA TYR A 44 1.86 -4.96 -8.97
C TYR A 44 0.91 -4.27 -9.94
N GLY A 45 0.68 -2.96 -9.80
CA GLY A 45 -0.19 -2.17 -10.65
C GLY A 45 -1.64 -2.66 -10.63
N LYS A 46 -2.13 -3.22 -9.51
CA LYS A 46 -3.52 -3.68 -9.40
C LYS A 46 -4.12 -3.26 -8.08
N TYR A 47 -5.40 -2.92 -8.11
CA TYR A 47 -6.20 -2.55 -6.95
C TYR A 47 -7.49 -3.37 -6.93
N ASP A 48 -8.09 -3.53 -5.74
CA ASP A 48 -9.39 -4.19 -5.58
C ASP A 48 -10.52 -3.15 -5.48
N GLN A 49 -11.38 -3.09 -6.49
CA GLN A 49 -12.53 -2.18 -6.49
C GLN A 49 -13.52 -2.47 -5.36
N ASN A 50 -13.65 -3.74 -4.96
CA ASN A 50 -14.58 -4.22 -3.94
C ASN A 50 -13.86 -4.56 -2.64
N ALA A 51 -12.75 -3.87 -2.35
CA ALA A 51 -11.91 -4.09 -1.20
C ALA A 51 -12.71 -4.25 0.10
N GLU A 52 -12.50 -5.39 0.78
CA GLU A 52 -13.04 -5.62 2.12
C GLU A 52 -12.17 -4.91 3.16
N LEU A 53 -12.57 -3.71 3.54
CA LEU A 53 -11.87 -2.86 4.50
C LEU A 53 -12.49 -2.96 5.90
N GLU A 54 -11.71 -2.71 6.94
CA GLU A 54 -12.22 -2.50 8.30
C GLU A 54 -13.24 -1.35 8.32
N ASP A 55 -14.28 -1.49 9.16
CA ASP A 55 -15.38 -0.52 9.23
C ASP A 55 -14.92 0.84 9.77
N SER A 56 -13.93 0.83 10.65
CA SER A 56 -13.31 2.02 11.24
C SER A 56 -11.96 2.33 10.59
N GLU A 57 -11.69 3.62 10.48
CA GLU A 57 -10.36 4.12 10.15
C GLU A 57 -9.38 3.78 11.28
N PHE A 58 -8.16 3.37 10.91
CA PHE A 58 -7.12 3.01 11.89
C PHE A 58 -6.08 4.12 12.09
N PHE A 59 -5.99 5.06 11.15
CA PHE A 59 -5.27 6.34 11.27
C PHE A 59 -6.02 7.43 10.49
N ASP A 60 -6.03 8.66 11.02
CA ASP A 60 -6.66 9.81 10.37
C ASP A 60 -5.70 10.68 9.53
N ASP A 61 -4.40 10.49 9.73
CA ASP A 61 -3.28 11.05 8.99
C ASP A 61 -2.12 10.05 9.04
N TYR A 62 -1.06 10.28 8.27
CA TYR A 62 0.16 9.50 8.38
C TYR A 62 0.75 9.63 9.79
N PRO A 63 1.17 8.52 10.41
CA PRO A 63 1.96 8.59 11.63
C PRO A 63 3.21 9.46 11.45
N ASN A 64 3.74 10.02 12.54
CA ASN A 64 4.90 10.90 12.48
C ASN A 64 6.10 10.24 11.78
N GLU A 65 6.31 8.94 12.00
CA GLU A 65 7.34 8.13 11.36
C GLU A 65 7.22 8.06 9.83
N TYR A 66 6.04 8.34 9.28
CA TYR A 66 5.71 8.32 7.84
C TYR A 66 5.39 9.70 7.28
N SER A 67 5.56 10.77 8.07
CA SER A 67 5.20 12.14 7.64
C SER A 67 5.98 12.62 6.42
N GLU A 68 7.23 12.18 6.26
CA GLU A 68 8.06 12.46 5.08
C GLU A 68 7.69 11.57 3.87
N CYS A 69 6.97 10.46 4.09
CA CYS A 69 6.57 9.53 3.04
C CYS A 69 5.34 9.99 2.25
N LYS A 70 4.63 11.03 2.70
CA LYS A 70 3.38 11.52 2.10
C LYS A 70 3.52 11.81 0.61
N GLU A 71 4.53 12.60 0.25
CA GLU A 71 4.79 13.01 -1.12
C GLU A 71 5.21 11.84 -2.01
N PHE A 72 6.00 10.90 -1.46
CA PHE A 72 6.41 9.70 -2.19
C PHE A 72 5.23 8.77 -2.47
N ILE A 73 4.34 8.55 -1.50
CA ILE A 73 3.16 7.70 -1.67
C ILE A 73 2.18 8.33 -2.67
N ALA A 74 1.97 9.65 -2.59
CA ALA A 74 1.18 10.40 -3.56
C ALA A 74 1.77 10.28 -4.98
N GLY A 75 3.09 10.47 -5.13
CA GLY A 75 3.77 10.32 -6.42
C GLY A 75 3.66 8.90 -6.98
N LEU A 76 3.83 7.87 -6.15
CA LEU A 76 3.67 6.47 -6.56
C LEU A 76 2.23 6.16 -7.01
N LEU A 77 1.23 6.68 -6.30
CA LEU A 77 -0.17 6.54 -6.71
C LEU A 77 -0.40 7.13 -8.10
N ILE A 78 0.04 8.38 -8.32
CA ILE A 78 -0.12 9.05 -9.62
C ILE A 78 0.61 8.27 -10.72
N ALA A 79 1.88 7.90 -10.50
CA ALA A 79 2.66 7.15 -11.48
C ALA A 79 1.97 5.82 -11.86
N THR A 80 1.45 5.10 -10.87
CA THR A 80 0.74 3.83 -11.10
C THR A 80 -0.54 4.04 -11.89
N GLU A 81 -1.32 5.08 -11.58
CA GLU A 81 -2.57 5.39 -12.27
C GLU A 81 -2.33 5.90 -13.71
N ILE A 82 -1.26 6.67 -13.97
CA ILE A 82 -0.84 7.06 -15.33
C ILE A 82 -0.59 5.81 -16.18
N GLN A 83 0.20 4.88 -15.65
CA GLN A 83 0.52 3.63 -16.34
C GLN A 83 -0.72 2.79 -16.60
N LEU A 84 -1.60 2.65 -15.61
CA LEU A 84 -2.83 1.87 -15.74
C LEU A 84 -3.83 2.44 -16.74
N GLN A 85 -3.91 3.77 -16.83
CA GLN A 85 -4.79 4.45 -17.77
C GLN A 85 -4.17 4.63 -19.16
N GLY A 86 -2.88 4.27 -19.32
CA GLY A 86 -2.16 4.42 -20.58
C GLY A 86 -1.97 5.87 -20.98
N ILE A 87 -1.89 6.79 -20.01
CA ILE A 87 -1.68 8.21 -20.25
C ILE A 87 -0.24 8.41 -20.75
N SER A 88 -0.08 9.11 -21.87
CA SER A 88 1.23 9.41 -22.46
C SER A 88 1.99 10.42 -21.60
N GLU A 89 3.31 10.27 -21.50
CA GLU A 89 4.22 11.25 -20.86
C GLU A 89 4.24 12.62 -21.57
N ASP A 90 3.77 12.69 -22.82
CA ASP A 90 3.66 13.95 -23.56
C ASP A 90 2.31 14.66 -23.34
N ASP A 91 1.34 14.00 -22.68
CA ASP A 91 0.00 14.55 -22.43
C ASP A 91 -0.09 15.20 -21.05
N ALA A 92 0.47 16.42 -20.95
CA ALA A 92 0.49 17.20 -19.72
C ALA A 92 -0.93 17.49 -19.18
N ASP A 93 -1.91 17.67 -20.08
CA ASP A 93 -3.28 18.02 -19.71
C ASP A 93 -4.00 16.84 -19.03
N GLU A 94 -3.86 15.61 -19.53
CA GLU A 94 -4.40 14.41 -18.86
C GLU A 94 -3.66 14.12 -17.54
N MET A 95 -2.34 14.31 -17.49
CA MET A 95 -1.58 14.15 -16.25
C MET A 95 -2.04 15.13 -15.17
N GLU A 96 -2.25 16.40 -15.51
CA GLU A 96 -2.76 17.40 -14.57
C GLU A 96 -4.17 17.04 -14.08
N ARG A 97 -5.06 16.58 -14.97
CA ARG A 97 -6.39 16.10 -14.59
C ARG A 97 -6.32 14.97 -13.57
N LEU A 98 -5.44 14.00 -13.80
CA LEU A 98 -5.23 12.88 -12.89
C LEU A 98 -4.67 13.32 -11.54
N MET A 99 -3.72 14.26 -11.54
CA MET A 99 -3.17 14.83 -10.30
C MET A 99 -4.27 15.50 -9.47
N VAL A 100 -5.10 16.35 -10.07
CA VAL A 100 -6.19 17.05 -9.35
C VAL A 100 -7.26 16.06 -8.85
N GLU A 101 -7.44 14.94 -9.54
CA GLU A 101 -8.38 13.90 -9.13
C GLU A 101 -7.98 13.22 -7.80
N TYR A 102 -6.67 13.02 -7.59
CA TYR A 102 -6.16 12.22 -6.47
C TYR A 102 -5.43 13.02 -5.40
N ILE A 103 -4.90 14.21 -5.72
CA ILE A 103 -4.07 15.04 -4.84
C ILE A 103 -4.84 16.25 -4.34
N ASP A 104 -4.72 16.53 -3.04
CA ASP A 104 -5.20 17.76 -2.41
C ASP A 104 -4.13 18.29 -1.47
N SER A 105 -3.46 19.38 -1.88
CA SER A 105 -2.39 20.02 -1.10
C SER A 105 -2.85 20.64 0.21
N SER A 106 -4.17 20.82 0.39
CA SER A 106 -4.75 21.37 1.61
C SER A 106 -5.18 20.29 2.61
N SER A 107 -5.22 19.02 2.18
CA SER A 107 -5.62 17.91 3.05
C SER A 107 -4.46 17.43 3.92
N LYS A 108 -4.78 16.79 5.04
CA LYS A 108 -3.76 16.23 5.95
C LYS A 108 -2.91 15.15 5.28
N THR A 109 -3.53 14.36 4.41
CA THR A 109 -2.95 13.19 3.74
C THR A 109 -2.31 13.52 2.39
N LEU A 110 -2.34 14.79 1.93
CA LEU A 110 -1.98 15.21 0.58
C LEU A 110 -2.91 14.64 -0.52
N LEU A 111 -4.00 13.97 -0.14
CA LEU A 111 -4.87 13.23 -1.05
C LEU A 111 -6.30 13.75 -0.98
N THR A 112 -7.01 13.64 -2.11
CA THR A 112 -8.47 13.74 -2.13
C THR A 112 -9.09 12.50 -1.47
N SER A 113 -10.40 12.53 -1.17
CA SER A 113 -11.10 11.33 -0.70
C SER A 113 -11.02 10.16 -1.69
N LYS A 114 -10.91 10.46 -3.00
CA LYS A 114 -10.72 9.45 -4.04
C LYS A 114 -9.31 8.86 -3.99
N GLY A 115 -8.29 9.68 -3.74
CA GLY A 115 -6.91 9.23 -3.53
C GLY A 115 -6.77 8.31 -2.32
N GLU A 116 -7.34 8.70 -1.19
CA GLU A 116 -7.34 7.88 0.03
C GLU A 116 -8.04 6.53 -0.19
N GLN A 117 -9.21 6.54 -0.83
CA GLN A 117 -9.91 5.30 -1.18
C GLN A 117 -9.07 4.43 -2.12
N ARG A 118 -8.44 5.03 -3.13
CA ARG A 118 -7.63 4.29 -4.10
C ARG A 118 -6.41 3.65 -3.44
N LEU A 119 -5.73 4.33 -2.51
CA LEU A 119 -4.66 3.70 -1.72
C LEU A 119 -5.17 2.50 -0.91
N ASN A 120 -6.34 2.60 -0.27
CA ASN A 120 -6.92 1.47 0.46
C ASN A 120 -7.23 0.27 -0.47
N GLN A 121 -7.66 0.54 -1.72
CA GLN A 121 -7.91 -0.50 -2.73
C GLN A 121 -6.60 -1.15 -3.21
N TYR A 122 -5.52 -0.37 -3.37
CA TYR A 122 -4.19 -0.91 -3.65
C TYR A 122 -3.67 -1.75 -2.48
N ALA A 123 -3.80 -1.28 -1.25
CA ALA A 123 -3.42 -2.05 -0.06
C ALA A 123 -4.20 -3.38 0.02
N ALA A 124 -5.50 -3.36 -0.30
CA ALA A 124 -6.34 -4.56 -0.33
C ALA A 124 -5.87 -5.58 -1.37
N ARG A 125 -5.52 -5.13 -2.58
CA ARG A 125 -4.94 -6.05 -3.56
C ARG A 125 -3.52 -6.47 -3.18
N GLY A 126 -2.74 -5.59 -2.58
CA GLY A 126 -1.37 -5.88 -2.21
C GLY A 126 -1.25 -6.94 -1.14
N ILE A 127 -2.18 -7.01 -0.16
CA ILE A 127 -2.19 -8.13 0.77
C ILE A 127 -2.50 -9.47 0.09
N ASP A 128 -3.37 -9.49 -0.92
CA ASP A 128 -3.59 -10.70 -1.73
C ASP A 128 -2.32 -11.09 -2.48
N VAL A 129 -1.59 -10.12 -3.05
CA VAL A 129 -0.31 -10.37 -3.72
C VAL A 129 0.71 -10.97 -2.74
N LEU A 130 0.75 -10.47 -1.50
CA LEU A 130 1.62 -11.03 -0.46
C LEU A 130 1.26 -12.48 -0.16
N GLU A 131 -0.03 -12.80 0.03
CA GLU A 131 -0.49 -14.18 0.27
C GLU A 131 -0.24 -15.12 -0.92
N GLU A 132 -0.38 -14.62 -2.15
CA GLU A 132 -0.19 -15.39 -3.38
C GLU A 132 1.29 -15.67 -3.68
N GLN A 133 2.18 -14.70 -3.38
CA GLN A 133 3.59 -14.78 -3.75
C GLN A 133 4.48 -15.36 -2.65
N MET A 134 4.11 -15.20 -1.38
CA MET A 134 4.89 -15.70 -0.25
C MET A 134 4.57 -17.17 0.00
N SER A 135 5.62 -17.99 0.00
CA SER A 135 5.48 -19.44 -0.09
C SER A 135 5.24 -20.09 1.27
N GLY A 136 4.08 -19.83 1.86
CA GLY A 136 3.59 -20.47 3.09
C GLY A 136 3.48 -19.50 4.28
N ARG A 137 2.50 -19.76 5.14
CA ARG A 137 2.26 -19.00 6.37
C ARG A 137 3.41 -19.23 7.35
N PRO A 138 3.62 -18.29 8.26
CA PRO A 138 4.78 -17.43 8.39
C PRO A 138 6.08 -18.18 8.59
N PHE A 139 7.03 -17.70 7.81
CA PHE A 139 8.44 -17.79 7.99
C PHE A 139 8.88 -16.55 8.77
N GLU A 140 9.98 -16.68 9.48
CA GLU A 140 10.58 -15.69 10.36
C GLU A 140 10.65 -14.27 9.75
N LEU A 141 10.68 -13.22 10.58
CA LEU A 141 10.75 -11.82 10.13
C LEU A 141 11.82 -11.57 9.03
N ASP A 142 12.98 -12.22 9.15
CA ASP A 142 14.04 -12.17 8.14
C ASP A 142 13.61 -12.75 6.78
N SER A 143 12.84 -13.84 6.80
CA SER A 143 12.28 -14.46 5.60
C SER A 143 11.21 -13.58 4.99
N PHE A 144 10.35 -12.96 5.80
CA PHE A 144 9.37 -11.98 5.32
C PHE A 144 10.06 -10.87 4.52
N PHE A 145 11.09 -10.21 5.08
CA PHE A 145 11.77 -9.12 4.35
C PHE A 145 12.44 -9.59 3.06
N ARG A 146 12.99 -10.81 3.03
CA ARG A 146 13.58 -11.39 1.81
C ARG A 146 12.51 -11.63 0.75
N GLU A 147 11.43 -12.34 1.09
CA GLU A 147 10.35 -12.64 0.15
C GLU A 147 9.64 -11.37 -0.31
N TYR A 148 9.47 -10.40 0.59
CA TYR A 148 8.88 -9.10 0.28
C TYR A 148 9.70 -8.37 -0.77
N PHE A 149 11.03 -8.32 -0.59
CA PHE A 149 11.93 -7.71 -1.57
C PHE A 149 11.86 -8.39 -2.96
N MET A 150 11.67 -9.71 -3.01
CA MET A 150 11.54 -10.44 -4.28
C MET A 150 10.30 -10.03 -5.09
N ILE A 151 9.25 -9.48 -4.45
CA ILE A 151 8.06 -8.97 -5.15
C ILE A 151 8.43 -7.80 -6.06
N PHE A 152 9.36 -6.94 -5.63
CA PHE A 152 9.77 -5.78 -6.40
C PHE A 152 10.61 -6.18 -7.61
N GLN A 153 11.53 -7.15 -7.44
CA GLN A 153 12.38 -7.63 -8.54
C GLN A 153 11.61 -8.31 -9.67
N LYS A 154 10.52 -9.01 -9.36
CA LYS A 154 9.71 -9.70 -10.38
C LYS A 154 8.96 -8.72 -11.31
N ASN A 155 8.71 -7.50 -10.85
CA ASN A 155 7.96 -6.49 -11.59
C ASN A 155 8.86 -5.53 -12.40
N GLU A 156 10.19 -5.59 -12.26
CA GLU A 156 11.14 -4.81 -13.08
C GLU A 156 11.38 -5.38 -14.50
N VAL A 157 10.72 -6.49 -14.86
CA VAL A 157 10.97 -7.25 -16.11
C VAL A 157 9.80 -7.16 -17.11
N THR A 158 8.91 -6.17 -16.98
CA THR A 158 7.80 -5.95 -17.93
C THR A 158 7.83 -4.54 -18.48
#